data_AF-A0AAD7CAC1-F1
#
_entry.id   AF-A0AAD7CAC1-F1
#
_cell.length_a   1.000
_cell.length_b   1.000
_cell.length_c   1.000
_cell.angle_alpha   90.00
_cell.angle_beta   90.00
_cell.angle_gamma   90.00
#
_symmetry.space_group_name_H-M   'P 1'
#
loop_
_entity.id
_entity.type
_entity.pdbx_description
1 polymer ?
#
loop_
_entity_poly.entity_id
_entity_poly.type
_entity_poly.pdbx_seq_one_letter_code
_entity_poly.pdbx_strand_id
1 'polypeptide(L)'
;IREKKNVKPEVGWSQLRHRFAPGFEDILDVGVNMGWYDPKVLLEALTFRWVFIPWLQSDLDSYCHRVNNTAKRHDRNKILPNGVPAHMFQFPEDYVALDFKVGFFCALTLFETCTYAPQDHDVFQLVPADFNLIITQIYTDAGQPTVDRQSYWDVYLTLLCRLEIHLLGGPVDIEAQWGFTMQDKVNGADELELLQGLEELRGGESAAGQYYRGGVNNGDG
;
A
#
# COMPACT_ATOMS: atom_id res chain seq x y z
N ILE A 1 -16.15 -0.03 33.53
CA ILE A 1 -14.71 0.28 33.33
C ILE A 1 -14.41 -0.01 31.86
N ARG A 2 -14.08 1.01 31.07
CA ARG A 2 -13.91 0.88 29.62
C ARG A 2 -12.56 0.22 29.36
N GLU A 3 -12.54 -1.09 29.09
CA GLU A 3 -11.33 -1.81 28.70
C GLU A 3 -10.86 -1.30 27.33
N LYS A 4 -10.02 -0.27 27.31
CA LYS A 4 -9.30 0.15 26.12
C LYS A 4 -8.19 -0.87 25.85
N LYS A 5 -8.50 -1.94 25.12
CA LYS A 5 -7.48 -2.78 24.48
C LYS A 5 -6.94 -2.02 23.27
N ASN A 6 -6.00 -1.13 23.53
CA ASN A 6 -5.37 -0.28 22.53
C ASN A 6 -4.31 -1.14 21.80
N VAL A 7 -4.73 -1.87 20.78
CA VAL A 7 -3.81 -2.64 19.95
C VAL A 7 -3.02 -1.62 19.12
N LYS A 8 -1.71 -1.56 19.37
CA LYS A 8 -0.82 -0.46 18.95
C LYS A 8 -0.72 -0.29 17.42
N PRO A 9 -0.70 -1.36 16.61
CA PRO A 9 -0.78 -1.26 15.16
C PRO A 9 -2.00 -0.47 14.67
N GLU A 10 -3.19 -0.74 15.23
CA GLU A 10 -4.48 -0.18 14.81
C GLU A 10 -4.55 1.32 15.09
N VAL A 11 -3.93 1.78 16.19
CA VAL A 11 -3.76 3.20 16.46
C VAL A 11 -2.86 3.85 15.42
N GLY A 12 -1.78 3.17 15.02
CA GLY A 12 -0.90 3.61 13.94
C GLY A 12 -1.65 3.75 12.61
N TRP A 13 -2.41 2.73 12.24
CA TRP A 13 -3.27 2.72 11.06
C TRP A 13 -4.35 3.82 11.10
N SER A 14 -5.00 4.02 12.25
CA SER A 14 -5.98 5.09 12.43
C SER A 14 -5.34 6.48 12.24
N GLN A 15 -4.15 6.72 12.80
CA GLN A 15 -3.45 8.00 12.62
C GLN A 15 -3.02 8.23 11.18
N LEU A 16 -2.54 7.17 10.49
CA LEU A 16 -2.26 7.24 9.06
C LEU A 16 -3.53 7.62 8.30
N ARG A 17 -4.64 6.90 8.51
CA ARG A 17 -5.91 7.17 7.83
C ARG A 17 -6.44 8.59 8.08
N HIS A 18 -6.32 9.13 9.28
CA HIS A 18 -6.83 10.48 9.57
C HIS A 18 -5.93 11.62 9.08
N ARG A 19 -4.63 11.39 8.93
CA ARG A 19 -3.65 12.47 8.63
C ARG A 19 -3.10 12.41 7.22
N PHE A 20 -3.06 11.22 6.63
CA PHE A 20 -2.56 10.97 5.29
C PHE A 20 -3.72 10.97 4.30
N ALA A 21 -4.69 10.05 4.46
CA ALA A 21 -5.69 9.75 3.43
C ALA A 21 -6.53 10.94 2.91
N PRO A 22 -7.08 11.85 3.75
CA PRO A 22 -8.03 12.85 3.28
C PRO A 22 -7.44 13.77 2.20
N GLY A 23 -6.17 14.16 2.37
CA GLY A 23 -5.50 15.02 1.39
C GLY A 23 -5.23 14.34 0.05
N PHE A 24 -5.15 13.01 0.00
CA PHE A 24 -4.98 12.26 -1.24
C PHE A 24 -6.31 11.92 -1.89
N GLU A 25 -7.32 11.55 -1.09
CA GLU A 25 -8.68 11.29 -1.58
C GLU A 25 -9.21 12.54 -2.30
N ASP A 26 -9.07 13.73 -1.70
CA ASP A 26 -9.44 15.01 -2.33
C ASP A 26 -8.70 15.24 -3.67
N ILE A 27 -7.41 14.90 -3.72
CA ILE A 27 -6.55 15.03 -4.90
C ILE A 27 -7.00 14.09 -6.03
N LEU A 28 -7.29 12.83 -5.68
CA LEU A 28 -7.69 11.79 -6.63
C LEU A 28 -9.10 12.04 -7.17
N ASP A 29 -10.01 12.51 -6.30
CA ASP A 29 -11.38 12.85 -6.67
C ASP A 29 -11.44 13.94 -7.74
N VAL A 30 -10.47 14.85 -7.80
CA VAL A 30 -10.41 15.88 -8.86
C VAL A 30 -10.41 15.25 -10.26
N GLY A 31 -9.59 14.22 -10.50
CA GLY A 31 -9.51 13.62 -11.84
C GLY A 31 -10.75 12.83 -12.21
N VAL A 32 -11.39 12.17 -11.25
CA VAL A 32 -12.68 11.49 -11.47
C VAL A 32 -13.78 12.50 -11.76
N ASN A 33 -13.87 13.56 -10.97
CA ASN A 33 -14.90 14.60 -11.12
C ASN A 33 -14.74 15.41 -12.42
N MET A 34 -13.51 15.61 -12.89
CA MET A 34 -13.22 16.27 -14.16
C MET A 34 -13.33 15.33 -15.37
N GLY A 35 -13.54 14.04 -15.16
CA GLY A 35 -13.62 13.04 -16.23
C GLY A 35 -12.29 12.76 -16.92
N TRP A 36 -11.17 12.98 -16.23
CA TRP A 36 -9.81 12.69 -16.74
C TRP A 36 -9.40 11.23 -16.55
N TYR A 37 -10.09 10.51 -15.67
CA TYR A 37 -9.76 9.15 -15.29
C TYR A 37 -11.01 8.28 -15.17
N ASP A 38 -11.09 7.23 -15.97
CA ASP A 38 -12.00 6.11 -15.86
C ASP A 38 -11.20 4.82 -15.62
N PRO A 39 -11.35 4.16 -14.45
CA PRO A 39 -10.66 2.90 -14.15
C PRO A 39 -11.01 1.76 -15.13
N LYS A 40 -12.12 1.87 -15.89
CA LYS A 40 -12.53 0.89 -16.90
C LYS A 40 -11.72 0.99 -18.18
N VAL A 41 -11.10 2.13 -18.45
CA VAL A 41 -10.25 2.33 -19.62
C VAL A 41 -8.85 1.85 -19.27
N LEU A 42 -8.42 0.75 -19.89
CA LEU A 42 -7.14 0.10 -19.58
C LEU A 42 -5.94 1.06 -19.69
N LEU A 43 -5.91 1.89 -20.74
CA LEU A 43 -4.83 2.86 -20.97
C LEU A 43 -4.76 3.90 -19.85
N GLU A 44 -5.90 4.47 -19.47
CA GLU A 44 -6.00 5.46 -18.41
C GLU A 44 -5.57 4.89 -17.07
N ALA A 45 -5.94 3.65 -16.79
CA ALA A 45 -5.63 2.99 -15.54
C ALA A 45 -4.20 2.48 -15.43
N LEU A 46 -3.59 1.99 -16.52
CA LEU A 46 -2.16 1.70 -16.53
C LEU A 46 -1.33 2.97 -16.37
N THR A 47 -1.70 4.04 -17.06
CA THR A 47 -1.05 5.35 -16.92
C THR A 47 -1.19 5.89 -15.49
N PHE A 48 -2.39 5.73 -14.90
CA PHE A 48 -2.65 6.15 -13.53
C PHE A 48 -1.76 5.40 -12.55
N ARG A 49 -1.70 4.07 -12.63
CA ARG A 49 -0.85 3.25 -11.76
C ARG A 49 0.62 3.63 -11.86
N TRP A 50 1.11 3.88 -13.07
CA TRP A 50 2.50 4.23 -13.30
C TRP A 50 2.88 5.58 -12.69
N VAL A 51 1.99 6.59 -12.74
CA VAL A 51 2.25 7.92 -12.19
C VAL A 51 1.96 7.97 -10.68
N PHE A 52 0.78 7.53 -10.25
CA PHE A 52 0.27 7.79 -8.91
C PHE A 52 0.82 6.81 -7.87
N ILE A 53 1.03 5.53 -8.17
CA ILE A 53 1.49 4.57 -7.16
C ILE A 53 2.90 4.90 -6.66
N PRO A 54 3.91 5.16 -7.53
CA PRO A 54 5.25 5.55 -7.06
C PRO A 54 5.23 6.85 -6.26
N TRP A 55 4.41 7.82 -6.67
CA TRP A 55 4.23 9.08 -5.94
C TRP A 55 3.63 8.85 -4.54
N LEU A 56 2.55 8.08 -4.44
CA LEU A 56 1.93 7.71 -3.16
C LEU A 56 2.91 6.94 -2.27
N GLN A 57 3.68 6.03 -2.84
CA GLN A 57 4.71 5.28 -2.12
C GLN A 57 5.79 6.21 -1.57
N SER A 58 6.28 7.17 -2.35
CA SER A 58 7.27 8.15 -1.89
C SER A 58 6.77 8.99 -0.72
N ASP A 59 5.51 9.41 -0.75
CA ASP A 59 4.88 10.15 0.35
C ASP A 59 4.66 9.27 1.59
N LEU A 60 4.34 7.98 1.42
CA LEU A 60 4.26 7.00 2.51
C LEU A 60 5.62 6.71 3.13
N ASP A 61 6.67 6.59 2.32
CA ASP A 61 8.04 6.41 2.79
C ASP A 61 8.50 7.63 3.58
N SER A 62 8.17 8.83 3.11
CA SER A 62 8.39 10.09 3.83
C SER A 62 7.63 10.13 5.17
N TYR A 63 6.38 9.65 5.20
CA TYR A 63 5.63 9.49 6.44
C TYR A 63 6.33 8.52 7.41
N CYS A 64 6.75 7.35 6.93
CA CYS A 64 7.46 6.34 7.71
C CYS A 64 8.75 6.91 8.29
N HIS A 65 9.56 7.55 7.45
CA HIS A 65 10.79 8.22 7.85
C HIS A 65 10.54 9.26 8.94
N ARG A 66 9.55 10.13 8.78
CA ARG A 66 9.18 11.11 9.80
C ARG A 66 8.77 10.45 11.11
N VAL A 67 7.91 9.43 11.06
CA VAL A 67 7.42 8.73 12.26
C VAL A 67 8.55 8.04 13.03
N ASN A 68 9.50 7.45 12.32
CA ASN A 68 10.64 6.74 12.87
C ASN A 68 11.74 7.70 13.39
N ASN A 69 11.83 8.91 12.84
CA ASN A 69 12.79 9.93 13.26
C ASN A 69 12.24 10.98 14.24
N THR A 70 10.95 10.94 14.55
CA THR A 70 10.35 11.84 15.54
C THR A 70 10.38 11.22 16.94
N ALA A 71 10.99 11.90 17.89
CA ALA A 71 10.98 11.51 19.30
C ALA A 71 9.55 11.41 19.83
N LYS A 72 9.21 10.28 20.46
CA LYS A 72 7.89 10.11 21.07
C LYS A 72 7.82 10.87 22.39
N ARG A 73 6.62 11.33 22.75
CA ARG A 73 6.39 12.00 24.03
C ARG A 73 6.78 11.06 25.17
N HIS A 74 7.59 11.58 26.08
CA HIS A 74 8.02 10.87 27.29
C HIS A 74 6.79 10.54 28.16
N ASP A 75 6.66 9.27 28.54
CA ASP A 75 5.66 8.79 29.49
C ASP A 75 6.37 8.25 30.74
N ARG A 76 6.11 8.88 31.89
CA ARG A 76 6.75 8.52 33.18
C ARG A 76 6.34 7.15 33.69
N ASN A 77 5.22 6.60 33.19
CA ASN A 77 4.74 5.28 33.59
C ASN A 77 5.31 4.15 32.73
N LYS A 78 6.14 4.47 31.74
CA LYS A 78 6.65 3.52 30.75
C LYS A 78 8.14 3.26 30.99
N ILE A 79 8.50 2.01 31.23
CA ILE A 79 9.88 1.54 31.43
C ILE A 79 10.68 1.35 30.13
N LEU A 80 10.06 1.64 28.97
CA LEU A 80 10.72 1.47 27.67
C LEU A 80 11.63 2.66 27.36
N PRO A 81 12.70 2.44 26.56
CA PRO A 81 13.56 3.50 26.07
C PRO A 81 12.76 4.67 25.48
N ASN A 82 13.15 5.89 25.85
CA ASN A 82 12.54 7.13 25.41
C ASN A 82 13.52 7.87 24.50
N GLY A 83 13.13 8.14 23.26
CA GLY A 83 14.00 8.76 22.28
C GLY A 83 13.41 8.69 20.88
N VAL A 84 14.25 9.02 19.89
CA VAL A 84 13.94 8.86 18.48
C VAL A 84 14.00 7.36 18.14
N PRO A 85 12.91 6.74 17.61
CA PRO A 85 12.88 5.31 17.33
C PRO A 85 14.07 4.80 16.49
N ALA A 86 14.40 5.49 15.40
CA ALA A 86 15.52 5.12 14.54
C ALA A 86 16.88 5.16 15.28
N HIS A 87 17.10 6.20 16.10
CA HIS A 87 18.33 6.35 16.88
C HIS A 87 18.43 5.29 17.99
N MET A 88 17.33 5.02 18.71
CA MET A 88 17.28 3.95 19.72
C MET A 88 17.51 2.56 19.12
N PHE A 89 17.06 2.34 17.88
CA PHE A 89 17.29 1.09 17.17
C PHE A 89 18.75 0.91 16.77
N GLN A 90 19.41 1.98 16.31
CA GLN A 90 20.81 1.96 15.87
C GLN A 90 21.80 1.97 17.05
N PHE A 91 21.50 2.72 18.11
CA PHE A 91 22.37 2.94 19.27
C PHE A 91 21.63 2.64 20.58
N PRO A 92 21.24 1.37 20.84
CA PRO A 92 20.47 1.02 22.04
C PRO A 92 21.26 1.25 23.34
N GLU A 93 22.59 1.17 23.27
CA GLU A 93 23.53 1.36 24.40
C GLU A 93 23.34 2.74 25.08
N ASP A 94 23.06 3.77 24.28
CA ASP A 94 22.89 5.16 24.73
C ASP A 94 21.59 5.36 25.53
N TYR A 95 20.66 4.39 25.48
CA TYR A 95 19.34 4.48 26.10
C TYR A 95 19.11 3.51 27.25
N VAL A 96 20.17 2.79 27.69
CA VAL A 96 20.09 1.78 28.77
C VAL A 96 18.93 0.80 28.50
N ALA A 97 18.77 0.42 27.23
CA ALA A 97 17.68 -0.44 26.79
C ALA A 97 17.97 -1.91 27.12
N LEU A 98 16.95 -2.63 27.60
CA LEU A 98 17.03 -4.10 27.68
C LEU A 98 16.83 -4.69 26.28
N ASP A 99 17.67 -5.64 25.91
CA ASP A 99 17.51 -6.36 24.65
C ASP A 99 16.41 -7.42 24.77
N PHE A 100 15.29 -7.19 24.08
CA PHE A 100 14.19 -8.13 23.94
C PHE A 100 14.15 -8.78 22.56
N LYS A 101 15.19 -8.62 21.73
CA LYS A 101 15.23 -9.18 20.39
C LYS A 101 15.21 -10.70 20.49
N VAL A 102 14.29 -11.32 19.75
CA VAL A 102 14.43 -12.72 19.39
C VAL A 102 15.47 -12.76 18.29
N GLY A 103 16.57 -13.49 18.51
CA GLY A 103 17.67 -13.60 17.55
C GLY A 103 17.22 -14.37 16.31
N PHE A 104 16.70 -13.66 15.30
CA PHE A 104 16.44 -14.23 13.99
C PHE A 104 17.76 -14.26 13.21
N PHE A 105 18.19 -15.44 12.77
CA PHE A 105 19.33 -15.58 11.88
C PHE A 105 18.98 -14.98 10.51
N CYS A 106 19.70 -13.92 10.12
CA CYS A 106 19.51 -13.18 8.85
C CYS A 106 19.50 -14.08 7.59
N ALA A 107 20.19 -15.23 7.65
CA ALA A 107 20.20 -16.21 6.55
C ALA A 107 18.86 -16.91 6.33
N LEU A 108 18.08 -17.18 7.40
CA LEU A 108 16.76 -17.82 7.29
C LEU A 108 15.75 -16.84 6.69
N THR A 109 15.79 -15.58 7.11
CA THR A 109 14.84 -14.56 6.62
C THR A 109 15.04 -14.24 5.15
N LEU A 110 16.29 -14.14 4.67
CA LEU A 110 16.58 -13.92 3.25
C LEU A 110 16.11 -15.10 2.40
N PHE A 111 16.41 -16.33 2.82
CA PHE A 111 15.96 -17.55 2.14
C PHE A 111 14.43 -17.61 2.07
N GLU A 112 13.73 -17.38 3.18
CA GLU A 112 12.27 -17.37 3.25
C GLU A 112 11.67 -16.25 2.39
N THR A 113 12.20 -15.03 2.44
CA THR A 113 11.72 -13.94 1.57
C THR A 113 11.93 -14.25 0.09
N CYS A 114 13.07 -14.80 -0.31
CA CYS A 114 13.30 -15.20 -1.69
C CYS A 114 12.43 -16.39 -2.12
N THR A 115 12.06 -17.27 -1.17
CA THR A 115 11.22 -18.43 -1.42
C THR A 115 9.75 -18.05 -1.59
N TYR A 116 9.25 -17.15 -0.75
CA TYR A 116 7.82 -16.82 -0.67
C TYR A 116 7.44 -15.50 -1.36
N ALA A 117 8.40 -14.58 -1.55
CA ALA A 117 8.18 -13.28 -2.17
C ALA A 117 9.40 -12.88 -3.03
N PRO A 118 9.70 -13.62 -4.11
CA PRO A 118 10.80 -13.28 -5.00
C PRO A 118 10.61 -11.87 -5.57
N GLN A 119 11.70 -11.09 -5.63
CA GLN A 119 11.65 -9.70 -6.10
C GLN A 119 11.18 -9.58 -7.56
N ASP A 120 11.43 -10.60 -8.35
CA ASP A 120 11.04 -10.67 -9.76
C ASP A 120 9.60 -11.19 -9.97
N HIS A 121 8.83 -11.36 -8.90
CA HIS A 121 7.45 -11.83 -9.02
C HIS A 121 6.56 -10.77 -9.70
N ASP A 122 5.73 -11.21 -10.65
CA ASP A 122 4.77 -10.37 -11.38
C ASP A 122 3.80 -9.56 -10.50
N VAL A 123 3.59 -9.96 -9.24
CA VAL A 123 2.74 -9.22 -8.29
C VAL A 123 3.33 -7.84 -7.94
N PHE A 124 4.65 -7.68 -8.10
CA PHE A 124 5.35 -6.41 -7.89
C PHE A 124 5.43 -5.56 -9.16
N GLN A 125 4.96 -6.06 -10.31
CA GLN A 125 4.87 -5.28 -11.54
C GLN A 125 3.60 -4.42 -11.51
N LEU A 126 3.77 -3.10 -11.39
CA LEU A 126 2.66 -2.14 -11.36
C LEU A 126 1.89 -2.09 -12.69
N VAL A 127 2.62 -2.27 -13.78
CA VAL A 127 2.14 -2.25 -15.16
C VAL A 127 2.90 -3.31 -15.97
N PRO A 128 2.34 -3.82 -17.09
CA PRO A 128 3.03 -4.74 -17.98
C PRO A 128 4.38 -4.18 -18.45
N ALA A 129 5.38 -5.06 -18.61
CA ALA A 129 6.74 -4.65 -18.99
C ALA A 129 6.80 -3.87 -20.31
N ASP A 130 6.04 -4.30 -21.33
CA ASP A 130 5.97 -3.63 -22.62
C ASP A 130 5.39 -2.21 -22.51
N PHE A 131 4.32 -2.06 -21.72
CA PHE A 131 3.75 -0.75 -21.41
C PHE A 131 4.78 0.13 -20.69
N ASN A 132 5.48 -0.43 -19.69
CA ASN A 132 6.50 0.29 -18.93
C ASN A 132 7.60 0.85 -19.83
N LEU A 133 8.06 0.09 -20.82
CA LEU A 133 9.07 0.54 -21.78
C LEU A 133 8.57 1.75 -22.58
N ILE A 134 7.35 1.69 -23.09
CA ILE A 134 6.76 2.75 -23.92
C ILE A 134 6.53 4.02 -23.09
N ILE A 135 5.89 3.91 -21.92
CA ILE A 135 5.62 5.08 -21.08
C ILE A 135 6.91 5.71 -20.54
N THR A 136 7.95 4.92 -20.25
CA THR A 136 9.25 5.43 -19.82
C THR A 136 9.96 6.21 -20.93
N GLN A 137 9.86 5.75 -22.19
CA GLN A 137 10.37 6.49 -23.34
C GLN A 137 9.63 7.82 -23.50
N ILE A 138 8.30 7.80 -23.49
CA ILE A 138 7.46 9.01 -23.61
C ILE A 138 7.74 10.00 -22.47
N TYR A 139 7.91 9.51 -21.24
CA TYR A 139 8.25 10.33 -20.08
C TYR A 139 9.64 10.95 -20.19
N THR A 140 10.60 10.22 -20.75
CA THR A 140 11.95 10.73 -21.04
C THR A 140 11.90 11.81 -22.11
N ASP A 141 11.13 11.60 -23.19
CA ASP A 141 10.90 12.58 -24.25
C ASP A 141 10.08 13.80 -23.78
N ALA A 142 9.36 13.69 -22.66
CA ALA A 142 8.68 14.80 -22.00
C ALA A 142 9.61 15.63 -21.11
N GLY A 143 10.89 15.26 -20.98
CA GLY A 143 11.87 15.95 -20.15
C GLY A 143 11.84 15.53 -18.68
N GLN A 144 11.25 14.35 -18.37
CA GLN A 144 11.19 13.78 -17.02
C GLN A 144 10.63 14.75 -15.97
N PRO A 145 9.41 15.27 -16.17
CA PRO A 145 8.82 16.24 -15.27
C PRO A 145 8.65 15.68 -13.86
N THR A 146 9.05 16.43 -12.84
CA THR A 146 8.91 16.01 -11.44
C THR A 146 7.43 15.82 -11.07
N VAL A 147 7.12 14.70 -10.42
CA VAL A 147 5.76 14.34 -9.99
C VAL A 147 5.57 14.78 -8.53
N ASP A 148 5.05 16.00 -8.38
CA ASP A 148 4.74 16.60 -7.08
C ASP A 148 3.23 16.75 -6.89
N ARG A 149 2.81 17.08 -5.66
CA ARG A 149 1.42 17.40 -5.23
C ARG A 149 0.68 18.48 -6.03
N GLN A 150 1.31 19.11 -7.02
CA GLN A 150 0.67 20.11 -7.86
C GLN A 150 0.74 19.74 -9.34
N SER A 151 1.66 18.86 -9.73
CA SER A 151 1.94 18.50 -11.12
C SER A 151 1.47 17.10 -11.49
N TYR A 152 1.03 16.28 -10.53
CA TYR A 152 0.71 14.87 -10.78
C TYR A 152 -0.38 14.67 -11.87
N TRP A 153 -1.45 15.47 -11.87
CA TRP A 153 -2.48 15.43 -12.92
C TRP A 153 -1.94 15.96 -14.25
N ASP A 154 -1.12 17.02 -14.24
CA ASP A 154 -0.53 17.58 -15.46
C ASP A 154 0.41 16.58 -16.14
N VAL A 155 1.24 15.89 -15.35
CA VAL A 155 2.12 14.83 -15.84
C VAL A 155 1.29 13.67 -16.37
N TYR A 156 0.27 13.22 -15.62
CA TYR A 156 -0.65 12.17 -16.06
C TYR A 156 -1.30 12.50 -17.41
N LEU A 157 -1.91 13.68 -17.55
CA LEU A 157 -2.58 14.11 -18.77
C LEU A 157 -1.61 14.25 -19.94
N THR A 158 -0.41 14.76 -19.69
CA THR A 158 0.64 14.88 -20.72
C THR A 158 1.07 13.51 -21.24
N LEU A 159 1.27 12.54 -20.33
CA LEU A 159 1.64 11.18 -20.70
C LEU A 159 0.50 10.46 -21.43
N LEU A 160 -0.72 10.58 -20.94
CA LEU A 160 -1.90 9.98 -21.55
C LEU A 160 -2.10 10.49 -22.98
N CYS A 161 -2.08 11.81 -23.18
CA CYS A 161 -2.23 12.40 -24.52
C CYS A 161 -1.13 11.92 -25.49
N ARG A 162 0.13 11.82 -25.02
CA ARG A 162 1.23 11.30 -25.86
C ARG A 162 1.08 9.80 -26.15
N LEU A 163 0.61 9.01 -25.20
CA LEU A 163 0.32 7.59 -25.38
C LEU A 163 -0.80 7.38 -26.39
N GLU A 164 -1.88 8.15 -26.31
CA GLU A 164 -2.98 8.11 -27.29
C GLU A 164 -2.48 8.41 -28.70
N ILE A 165 -1.67 9.47 -28.87
CA ILE A 165 -1.07 9.80 -30.17
C ILE A 165 -0.16 8.67 -30.67
N HIS A 166 0.65 8.09 -29.78
CA HIS A 166 1.54 6.98 -30.12
C HIS A 166 0.76 5.72 -30.55
N LEU A 167 -0.39 5.44 -29.93
CA LEU A 167 -1.22 4.26 -30.17
C LEU A 167 -2.17 4.42 -31.37
N LEU A 168 -2.61 5.63 -31.70
CA LEU A 168 -3.42 5.93 -32.89
C LEU A 168 -2.69 5.58 -34.21
N GLY A 169 -1.37 5.37 -34.18
CA GLY A 169 -0.54 5.03 -35.34
C GLY A 169 -0.48 3.54 -35.72
N GLY A 170 -1.15 2.62 -34.99
CA GLY A 170 -1.08 1.19 -35.26
C GLY A 170 -2.35 0.40 -34.91
N PRO A 171 -2.58 -0.77 -35.52
CA PRO A 171 -3.69 -1.66 -35.19
C PRO A 171 -3.31 -2.47 -33.95
N VAL A 172 -3.30 -1.81 -32.79
CA VAL A 172 -3.04 -2.49 -31.52
C VAL A 172 -4.37 -2.70 -30.82
N ASP A 173 -4.79 -3.95 -30.73
CA ASP A 173 -5.74 -4.36 -29.71
C ASP A 173 -5.03 -4.24 -28.36
N ILE A 174 -5.23 -3.10 -27.70
CA ILE A 174 -4.59 -2.72 -26.42
C ILE A 174 -4.91 -3.76 -25.35
N GLU A 175 -6.13 -4.32 -25.38
CA GLU A 175 -6.57 -5.37 -24.48
C GLU A 175 -5.90 -6.71 -24.79
N ALA A 176 -5.67 -7.04 -26.06
CA ALA A 176 -4.90 -8.25 -26.41
C ALA A 176 -3.39 -8.10 -26.14
N GLN A 177 -2.83 -6.90 -26.31
CA GLN A 177 -1.39 -6.67 -26.13
C GLN A 177 -1.00 -6.55 -24.65
N TRP A 178 -1.80 -5.85 -23.86
CA TRP A 178 -1.47 -5.58 -22.46
C TRP A 178 -2.39 -6.26 -21.47
N GLY A 179 -3.36 -7.06 -21.97
CA GLY A 179 -4.34 -7.92 -21.30
C GLY A 179 -4.14 -8.11 -19.82
N PHE A 180 -4.25 -7.00 -19.10
CA PHE A 180 -4.18 -6.95 -17.68
C PHE A 180 -5.63 -7.10 -17.29
N THR A 181 -6.01 -8.32 -16.89
CA THR A 181 -7.31 -8.52 -16.27
C THR A 181 -7.30 -7.66 -15.01
N MET A 182 -7.94 -6.49 -15.07
CA MET A 182 -8.47 -5.88 -13.86
C MET A 182 -9.47 -6.90 -13.35
N GLN A 183 -9.01 -7.82 -12.52
CA GLN A 183 -9.94 -8.54 -11.67
C GLN A 183 -10.57 -7.44 -10.85
N ASP A 184 -11.80 -7.09 -11.21
CA ASP A 184 -12.72 -6.37 -10.35
C ASP A 184 -12.80 -7.19 -9.06
N LYS A 185 -11.87 -6.97 -8.13
CA LYS A 185 -12.01 -7.37 -6.73
C LYS A 185 -13.00 -6.43 -6.07
N VAL A 186 -14.17 -6.29 -6.68
CA VAL A 186 -15.34 -5.70 -6.07
C VAL A 186 -16.36 -6.78 -5.72
N ASN A 187 -16.30 -8.01 -6.29
CA ASN A 187 -17.28 -9.06 -5.95
C ASN A 187 -16.72 -10.50 -5.98
N GLY A 188 -15.51 -10.73 -5.49
CA GLY A 188 -14.98 -12.08 -5.30
C GLY A 188 -14.16 -12.14 -4.03
N ALA A 189 -14.80 -12.54 -2.92
CA ALA A 189 -14.04 -13.17 -1.86
C ALA A 189 -13.43 -14.42 -2.49
N ASP A 190 -12.15 -14.37 -2.86
CA ASP A 190 -11.38 -15.57 -3.15
C ASP A 190 -11.47 -16.42 -1.88
N GLU A 191 -12.33 -17.42 -1.91
CA GLU A 191 -12.52 -18.40 -0.85
C GLU A 191 -11.24 -19.22 -0.83
N LEU A 192 -10.26 -18.74 -0.06
CA LEU A 192 -8.99 -19.43 0.15
C LEU A 192 -9.30 -20.81 0.73
N GLU A 193 -8.96 -21.88 -0.01
CA GLU A 193 -9.09 -23.24 0.51
C GLU A 193 -8.39 -23.34 1.87
N LEU A 194 -9.13 -23.79 2.88
CA LEU A 194 -8.61 -23.99 4.23
C LEU A 194 -7.46 -25.00 4.18
N LEU A 195 -6.32 -24.63 4.76
CA LEU A 195 -5.22 -25.56 5.00
C LEU A 195 -5.76 -26.80 5.73
N GLN A 196 -5.26 -27.97 5.34
CA GLN A 196 -5.71 -29.25 5.88
C GLN A 196 -5.64 -29.26 7.42
N GLY A 197 -6.80 -29.40 8.08
CA GLY A 197 -6.91 -29.36 9.55
C GLY A 197 -7.33 -28.01 10.14
N LEU A 198 -7.57 -26.98 9.33
CA LEU A 198 -8.19 -25.73 9.74
C LEU A 198 -9.68 -25.71 9.36
N GLU A 199 -10.51 -25.22 10.28
CA GLU A 199 -11.93 -24.99 10.04
C GLU A 199 -12.17 -23.52 9.68
N GLU A 200 -13.20 -23.29 8.88
CA GLU A 200 -13.65 -21.96 8.50
C GLU A 200 -14.04 -21.16 9.73
N LEU A 201 -13.60 -19.90 9.81
CA LEU A 201 -13.94 -19.02 10.91
C LEU A 201 -15.42 -18.61 10.78
N ARG A 202 -16.32 -19.39 11.40
CA ARG A 202 -17.77 -19.21 11.27
C ARG A 202 -18.26 -17.88 11.83
N GLY A 203 -18.60 -16.98 10.92
CA GLY A 203 -19.64 -15.98 11.08
C GLY A 203 -21.06 -16.52 10.88
N GLY A 204 -21.27 -17.84 10.94
CA GLY A 204 -22.59 -18.47 10.84
C GLY A 204 -22.65 -19.73 11.71
N GLU A 205 -23.18 -19.56 12.93
CA GLU A 205 -23.60 -20.56 13.93
C GLU A 205 -22.83 -21.90 14.02
N SER A 206 -22.17 -22.14 15.16
CA SER A 206 -21.78 -23.50 15.56
C SER A 206 -23.02 -24.35 15.86
N ALA A 207 -22.94 -25.67 15.61
CA ALA A 207 -23.98 -26.65 15.96
C ALA A 207 -24.33 -26.68 17.47
N ALA A 208 -23.51 -26.05 18.32
CA ALA A 208 -23.75 -25.87 19.75
C ALA A 208 -24.34 -24.48 20.12
N GLY A 209 -24.74 -23.67 19.15
CA GLY A 209 -25.38 -22.36 19.37
C GLY A 209 -24.46 -21.24 19.85
N GLN A 210 -23.14 -21.44 19.80
CA GLN A 210 -22.18 -20.37 20.13
C GLN A 210 -21.76 -19.63 18.86
N TYR A 211 -22.08 -18.33 18.82
CA TYR A 211 -21.81 -17.40 17.73
C TYR A 211 -20.69 -16.44 18.13
N TYR A 212 -19.72 -16.20 17.24
CA TYR A 212 -18.63 -15.26 17.46
C TYR A 212 -19.13 -13.81 17.26
N ARG A 213 -19.34 -13.07 18.36
CA ARG A 213 -19.91 -11.69 18.36
C ARG A 213 -18.88 -10.57 18.20
N GLY A 214 -17.78 -10.82 17.49
CA GLY A 214 -16.74 -9.82 17.28
C GLY A 214 -16.11 -9.31 18.60
N GLY A 215 -15.27 -8.29 18.50
CA GLY A 215 -14.53 -7.70 19.60
C GLY A 215 -15.37 -7.09 20.73
N VAL A 216 -14.70 -6.29 21.57
CA VAL A 216 -15.16 -5.72 22.86
C VAL A 216 -16.68 -5.45 22.92
N ASN A 217 -17.34 -6.00 23.96
CA ASN A 217 -18.78 -5.88 24.27
C ASN A 217 -19.78 -6.65 23.38
N ASN A 218 -19.42 -7.81 22.82
CA ASN A 218 -20.41 -8.71 22.18
C ASN A 218 -21.27 -8.04 21.07
N GLY A 219 -20.77 -6.99 20.42
CA GLY A 219 -21.50 -6.27 19.37
C GLY A 219 -22.61 -5.32 19.86
N ASP A 220 -22.78 -5.12 21.17
CA ASP A 220 -23.76 -4.17 21.72
C ASP A 220 -23.03 -2.89 22.17
N GLY A 221 -23.05 -1.88 21.30
CA GLY A 221 -22.51 -0.54 21.54
C GLY A 221 -23.24 0.24 22.62
#